data_AF-A0A2N6Q5Z6-F1
#
_entry.id   AF-A0A2N6Q5Z6-F1
#
_cell.length_a   1.000
_cell.length_b   1.000
_cell.length_c   1.000
_cell.angle_alpha   90.00
_cell.angle_beta   90.00
_cell.angle_gamma   90.00
#
_symmetry.space_group_name_H-M   'P 1'
#
loop_
_entity.id
_entity.type
_entity.pdbx_description
1 polymer ?
#
loop_
_entity_poly.entity_id
_entity_poly.type
_entity_poly.pdbx_seq_one_letter_code
_entity_poly.pdbx_strand_id
1 'polypeptide(L)'
;MEEKERQRSVSKKLRVIFPDGETICYSSSKVTYVETLKKIGTANFDEINIEMCHLPLFTKEIYPQYKGDMEMVDNGWYVNTRGGVYNKAAQLKIISEQFNIGLTVDVSADFKGERVSRGSKNFLVLQITFPDGTVIGEENTTETFMQCVWKIGIEKVRQLNLLHGGKPLITHNKQYNNQIQIDSNKWLLVPSATKDKVKLLKVMNIMLHLNMDILFIS
;
A
#
# COMPACT_ATOMS: atom_id res chain seq x y z
N MET A 1 38.02 2.96 20.69
CA MET A 1 36.62 2.68 21.04
C MET A 1 36.04 1.92 19.86
N GLU A 2 36.00 0.59 19.94
CA GLU A 2 35.55 -0.25 18.82
C GLU A 2 34.06 -0.02 18.56
N GLU A 3 33.75 0.39 17.33
CA GLU A 3 32.40 0.51 16.83
C GLU A 3 31.84 -0.90 16.64
N LYS A 4 31.04 -1.36 17.60
CA LYS A 4 30.30 -2.63 17.47
C LYS A 4 29.30 -2.48 16.33
N GLU A 5 29.67 -2.97 15.15
CA GLU A 5 28.73 -3.20 14.05
C GLU A 5 27.51 -3.96 14.60
N ARG A 6 26.33 -3.33 14.56
CA ARG A 6 25.08 -3.98 14.94
C ARG A 6 24.79 -5.07 13.90
N GLN A 7 25.22 -6.30 14.19
CA GLN A 7 24.77 -7.48 13.46
C GLN A 7 23.24 -7.56 13.58
N ARG A 8 22.56 -7.31 12.46
CA ARG A 8 21.10 -7.34 12.41
C ARG A 8 20.65 -8.79 12.57
N SER A 9 20.09 -9.10 13.74
CA SER A 9 19.48 -10.42 14.01
C SER A 9 18.46 -10.77 12.92
N VAL A 10 18.45 -12.02 12.49
CA VAL A 10 17.51 -12.53 11.48
C VAL A 10 16.07 -12.20 11.92
N SER A 11 15.29 -11.60 11.01
CA SER A 11 13.90 -11.21 11.29
C SER A 11 13.04 -12.45 11.51
N LYS A 12 12.57 -12.65 12.74
CA LYS A 12 11.62 -13.71 13.08
C LYS A 12 10.22 -13.39 12.54
N LYS A 13 9.45 -14.42 12.20
CA LYS A 13 8.09 -14.32 11.67
C LYS A 13 7.10 -14.91 12.66
N LEU A 14 5.84 -14.46 12.54
CA LEU A 14 4.70 -14.95 13.31
C LEU A 14 3.92 -15.92 12.43
N ARG A 15 3.60 -17.09 12.97
CA ARG A 15 2.66 -18.05 12.39
C ARG A 15 1.56 -18.34 13.39
N VAL A 16 0.33 -18.40 12.90
CA VAL A 16 -0.86 -18.75 13.67
C VAL A 16 -1.58 -19.89 12.97
N ILE A 17 -1.94 -20.93 13.71
CA ILE A 17 -2.75 -22.06 13.24
C ILE A 17 -4.07 -22.04 14.00
N PHE A 18 -5.18 -22.03 13.27
CA PHE A 18 -6.54 -22.08 13.80
C PHE A 18 -6.97 -23.54 14.07
N PRO A 19 -8.00 -23.76 14.90
CA PRO A 19 -8.50 -25.11 15.19
C PRO A 19 -9.02 -25.87 13.97
N ASP A 20 -9.46 -25.15 12.94
CA ASP A 20 -9.87 -25.68 11.64
C ASP A 20 -8.68 -26.17 10.78
N GLY A 21 -7.44 -25.99 11.25
CA GLY A 21 -6.21 -26.32 10.55
C GLY A 21 -5.68 -25.21 9.64
N GLU A 22 -6.41 -24.10 9.48
CA GLU A 22 -5.95 -22.99 8.65
C GLU A 22 -4.73 -22.31 9.27
N THR A 23 -3.75 -21.99 8.42
CA THR A 23 -2.48 -21.38 8.85
C THR A 23 -2.32 -19.98 8.25
N ILE A 24 -2.16 -18.97 9.10
CA ILE A 24 -1.81 -17.60 8.68
C ILE A 24 -0.33 -17.37 9.01
N CYS A 25 0.47 -17.10 7.98
CA CYS A 25 1.89 -16.81 8.12
C CYS A 25 2.36 -15.88 7.00
N TYR A 26 2.49 -14.59 7.29
CA TYR A 26 3.03 -13.61 6.35
C TYR A 26 4.47 -13.22 6.67
N SER A 27 5.14 -12.66 5.65
CA SER A 27 6.48 -12.10 5.75
C SER A 27 6.58 -10.94 6.75
N SER A 28 5.45 -10.27 7.05
CA SER A 28 5.34 -9.24 8.08
C SER A 28 4.52 -9.76 9.26
N SER A 29 5.13 -9.76 10.46
CA SER A 29 4.42 -10.15 11.69
C SER A 29 3.21 -9.26 12.00
N LYS A 30 3.26 -7.98 11.63
CA LYS A 30 2.14 -7.05 11.73
C LYS A 30 0.96 -7.50 10.85
N VAL A 31 1.24 -7.95 9.63
CA VAL A 31 0.19 -8.41 8.71
C VAL A 31 -0.39 -9.74 9.20
N THR A 32 0.43 -10.72 9.61
CA THR A 32 -0.06 -11.95 10.25
C THR A 32 -1.00 -11.62 11.41
N TYR A 33 -0.56 -10.72 12.30
CA TYR A 33 -1.33 -10.33 13.48
C TYR A 33 -2.70 -9.73 13.11
N VAL A 34 -2.75 -8.77 12.19
CA VAL A 34 -4.01 -8.11 11.80
C VAL A 34 -4.95 -9.08 11.07
N GLU A 35 -4.45 -9.91 10.15
CA GLU A 35 -5.29 -10.88 9.44
C GLU A 35 -5.82 -11.99 10.36
N THR A 36 -5.03 -12.42 11.35
CA THR A 36 -5.51 -13.30 12.42
C THR A 36 -6.67 -12.66 13.19
N LEU A 37 -6.55 -11.39 13.59
CA LEU A 37 -7.61 -10.67 14.30
C LEU A 37 -8.88 -10.50 13.46
N LYS A 38 -8.74 -10.27 12.15
CA LYS A 38 -9.88 -10.23 11.22
C LYS A 38 -10.61 -11.57 11.17
N LYS A 39 -9.88 -12.69 11.07
CA LYS A 39 -10.47 -14.04 11.04
C LYS A 39 -11.13 -14.42 12.36
N ILE A 40 -10.59 -13.98 13.51
CA ILE A 40 -11.25 -14.14 14.82
C ILE A 40 -12.60 -13.39 14.82
N GLY A 41 -12.65 -12.23 14.15
CA GLY A 41 -13.84 -11.38 14.10
C GLY A 41 -13.93 -10.42 15.28
N THR A 42 -14.68 -9.33 15.10
CA THR A 42 -14.71 -8.19 16.05
C THR A 42 -15.86 -8.25 17.06
N ALA A 43 -16.59 -9.36 17.14
CA ALA A 43 -17.82 -9.45 17.93
C ALA A 43 -17.62 -9.23 19.44
N ASN A 44 -16.44 -9.60 19.97
CA ASN A 44 -16.14 -9.54 21.40
C ASN A 44 -14.96 -8.61 21.72
N PHE A 45 -14.59 -7.69 20.82
CA PHE A 45 -13.39 -6.85 21.00
C PHE A 45 -13.50 -5.87 22.16
N ASP A 46 -14.72 -5.44 22.47
CA ASP A 46 -15.11 -4.65 23.63
C ASP A 46 -14.94 -5.41 24.96
N GLU A 47 -14.89 -6.73 24.94
CA GLU A 47 -14.62 -7.56 26.13
C GLU A 47 -13.11 -7.80 26.34
N ILE A 48 -12.26 -7.42 25.39
CA ILE A 48 -10.80 -7.64 25.47
C ILE A 48 -10.17 -6.59 26.37
N ASN A 49 -9.92 -6.95 27.62
CA ASN A 49 -9.26 -6.09 28.61
C ASN A 49 -7.72 -6.18 28.53
N ILE A 50 -7.17 -5.94 27.33
CA ILE A 50 -5.72 -5.85 27.13
C ILE A 50 -5.37 -4.38 26.89
N GLU A 51 -4.42 -3.86 27.66
CA GLU A 51 -3.89 -2.51 27.49
C GLU A 51 -2.54 -2.53 26.78
N MET A 52 -2.30 -1.51 25.95
CA MET A 52 -0.99 -1.20 25.40
C MET A 52 -0.74 0.30 25.46
N CYS A 53 0.37 0.69 26.08
CA CYS A 53 0.71 2.10 26.33
C CYS A 53 -0.38 2.85 27.12
N HIS A 54 -0.94 2.21 28.15
CA HIS A 54 -2.02 2.76 29.00
C HIS A 54 -3.33 3.08 28.26
N LEU A 55 -3.53 2.44 27.11
CA LEU A 55 -4.73 2.58 26.30
C LEU A 55 -5.25 1.19 25.93
N PRO A 56 -6.57 1.03 25.70
CA PRO A 56 -7.13 -0.20 25.17
C PRO A 56 -6.42 -0.65 23.89
N LEU A 57 -6.09 -1.93 23.80
CA LEU A 57 -5.46 -2.51 22.61
C LEU A 57 -6.35 -2.37 21.37
N PHE A 58 -7.67 -2.55 21.57
CA PHE A 58 -8.71 -2.33 20.58
C PHE A 58 -9.51 -1.08 20.90
N THR A 59 -9.79 -0.28 19.88
CA THR A 59 -10.57 0.95 20.03
C THR A 59 -11.30 1.30 18.74
N LYS A 60 -12.40 2.04 18.83
CA LYS A 60 -13.08 2.66 17.69
C LYS A 60 -12.52 4.06 17.35
N GLU A 61 -11.61 4.57 18.17
CA GLU A 61 -11.01 5.89 18.01
C GLU A 61 -9.52 5.79 17.65
N ILE A 62 -9.05 6.64 16.74
CA ILE A 62 -7.64 6.71 16.38
C ILE A 62 -6.94 7.69 17.31
N TYR A 63 -6.05 7.19 18.18
CA TYR A 63 -5.22 8.04 19.02
C TYR A 63 -4.13 8.76 18.18
N PRO A 64 -4.10 10.11 18.14
CA PRO A 64 -3.19 10.87 17.27
C PRO A 64 -1.71 10.49 17.44
N GLN A 65 -1.28 10.28 18.68
CA GLN A 65 0.10 9.91 19.03
C GLN A 65 0.52 8.51 18.56
N TYR A 66 -0.45 7.64 18.21
CA TYR A 66 -0.22 6.29 17.70
C TYR A 66 -0.79 6.07 16.30
N LYS A 67 -1.17 7.14 15.58
CA LYS A 67 -1.83 7.06 14.27
C LYS A 67 -1.10 6.18 13.24
N GLY A 68 0.24 6.13 13.28
CA GLY A 68 1.03 5.28 12.38
C GLY A 68 1.04 3.79 12.74
N ASP A 69 0.70 3.45 13.98
CA ASP A 69 0.67 2.09 14.51
C ASP A 69 -0.77 1.51 14.57
N MET A 70 -1.79 2.35 14.47
CA MET A 70 -3.19 1.93 14.42
C MET A 70 -3.53 1.31 13.06
N GLU A 71 -3.91 0.04 13.06
CA GLU A 71 -4.43 -0.64 11.86
C GLU A 71 -5.89 -1.03 12.06
N MET A 72 -6.70 -0.82 11.02
CA MET A 72 -8.08 -1.26 11.00
C MET A 72 -8.12 -2.78 10.94
N VAL A 73 -8.90 -3.39 11.83
CA VAL A 73 -9.21 -4.82 11.80
C VAL A 73 -10.47 -5.00 10.94
N ASP A 74 -11.64 -4.64 11.47
CA ASP A 74 -12.93 -4.68 10.78
C ASP A 74 -13.97 -3.82 11.54
N ASN A 75 -15.10 -3.47 10.92
CA ASN A 75 -16.25 -2.79 11.55
C ASN A 75 -15.90 -1.55 12.39
N GLY A 76 -14.93 -0.75 11.92
CA GLY A 76 -14.47 0.46 12.61
C GLY A 76 -13.59 0.21 13.84
N TRP A 77 -13.26 -1.05 14.14
CA TRP A 77 -12.28 -1.39 15.17
C TRP A 77 -10.86 -1.25 14.64
N TYR A 78 -10.04 -0.59 15.43
CA TYR A 78 -8.61 -0.44 15.24
C TYR A 78 -7.86 -1.20 16.32
N VAL A 79 -6.73 -1.79 15.93
CA VAL A 79 -5.76 -2.36 16.86
C VAL A 79 -4.47 -1.57 16.79
N ASN A 80 -3.90 -1.28 17.96
CA ASN A 80 -2.56 -0.71 18.01
C ASN A 80 -1.53 -1.83 17.75
N THR A 81 -0.77 -1.70 16.66
CA THR A 81 0.20 -2.72 16.20
C THR A 81 1.63 -2.44 16.64
N ARG A 82 1.85 -1.47 17.53
CA ARG A 82 3.18 -1.15 18.07
C ARG A 82 3.82 -2.37 18.75
N GLY A 83 5.15 -2.44 18.69
CA GLY A 83 5.93 -3.52 19.32
C GLY A 83 6.32 -4.68 18.40
N GLY A 84 7.14 -5.57 18.94
CA GLY A 84 7.79 -6.65 18.18
C GLY A 84 6.89 -7.86 17.91
N VAL A 85 7.46 -8.88 17.27
CA VAL A 85 6.79 -10.15 16.97
C VAL A 85 6.34 -10.89 18.24
N TYR A 86 7.11 -10.80 19.32
CA TYR A 86 6.80 -11.44 20.59
C TYR A 86 5.61 -10.80 21.31
N ASN A 87 5.47 -9.47 21.26
CA ASN A 87 4.31 -8.78 21.82
C ASN A 87 3.03 -9.23 21.12
N LYS A 88 3.06 -9.30 19.78
CA LYS A 88 1.93 -9.78 18.96
C LYS A 88 1.57 -11.23 19.28
N ALA A 89 2.58 -12.09 19.41
CA ALA A 89 2.37 -13.49 19.77
C ALA A 89 1.74 -13.63 21.17
N ALA A 90 2.23 -12.87 22.15
CA ALA A 90 1.66 -12.86 23.51
C ALA A 90 0.22 -12.37 23.52
N GLN A 91 -0.08 -11.28 22.81
CA GLN A 91 -1.45 -10.76 22.69
C GLN A 91 -2.41 -11.79 22.08
N LEU A 92 -2.00 -12.48 21.00
CA LEU A 92 -2.84 -13.51 20.39
C LEU A 92 -3.07 -14.71 21.30
N LYS A 93 -2.08 -15.09 22.12
CA LYS A 93 -2.24 -16.16 23.11
C LYS A 93 -3.25 -15.77 24.19
N ILE A 94 -3.14 -14.56 24.74
CA ILE A 94 -4.09 -14.04 25.73
C ILE A 94 -5.51 -14.01 25.15
N ILE A 95 -5.68 -13.49 23.93
CA ILE A 95 -6.99 -13.44 23.25
C ILE A 95 -7.53 -14.86 23.02
N SER A 96 -6.68 -15.78 22.55
CA SER A 96 -7.06 -17.17 22.33
C SER A 96 -7.51 -17.87 23.61
N GLU A 97 -6.82 -17.62 24.72
CA GLU A 97 -7.16 -18.18 26.04
C GLU A 97 -8.46 -17.56 26.56
N GLN A 98 -8.59 -16.23 26.50
CA GLN A 98 -9.75 -15.49 27.00
C GLN A 98 -11.07 -15.95 26.35
N PHE A 99 -11.06 -16.21 25.04
CA PHE A 99 -12.26 -16.64 24.31
C PHE A 99 -12.27 -18.14 23.97
N ASN A 100 -11.34 -18.92 24.53
CA ASN A 100 -11.20 -20.35 24.28
C ASN A 100 -11.19 -20.71 22.78
N ILE A 101 -10.45 -19.93 21.98
CA ILE A 101 -10.39 -20.09 20.51
C ILE A 101 -9.53 -21.31 20.14
N GLY A 102 -8.44 -21.56 20.87
CA GLY A 102 -7.54 -22.69 20.59
C GLY A 102 -6.49 -22.42 19.51
N LEU A 103 -5.99 -21.20 19.38
CA LEU A 103 -4.93 -20.84 18.44
C LEU A 103 -3.57 -21.44 18.86
N THR A 104 -2.85 -22.01 17.89
CA THR A 104 -1.41 -22.31 18.06
C THR A 104 -0.59 -21.15 17.49
N VAL A 105 0.21 -20.49 18.34
CA VAL A 105 0.97 -19.28 17.98
C VAL A 105 2.47 -19.50 18.13
N ASP A 106 3.19 -19.48 17.01
CA ASP A 106 4.63 -19.73 16.93
C ASP A 106 5.43 -18.53 16.40
N VAL A 107 6.69 -18.43 16.85
CA VAL A 107 7.65 -17.43 16.36
C VAL A 107 8.95 -18.11 15.97
N SER A 108 9.31 -18.07 14.69
CA SER A 108 10.58 -18.61 14.19
C SER A 108 11.14 -17.78 13.02
N ALA A 109 12.46 -17.82 12.84
CA ALA A 109 13.13 -17.29 11.66
C ALA A 109 12.93 -18.18 10.42
N ASP A 110 12.68 -19.47 10.63
CA ASP A 110 12.66 -20.49 9.58
C ASP A 110 11.36 -20.53 8.78
N PHE A 111 10.30 -19.88 9.28
CA PHE A 111 9.02 -19.86 8.59
C PHE A 111 9.12 -19.17 7.22
N LYS A 112 8.42 -19.70 6.23
CA LYS A 112 8.26 -19.06 4.92
C LYS A 112 6.94 -18.31 4.90
N GLY A 113 6.98 -17.06 5.35
CA GLY A 113 5.80 -16.20 5.34
C GLY A 113 5.45 -15.73 3.92
N GLU A 114 4.18 -15.78 3.57
CA GLU A 114 3.64 -15.29 2.31
C GLU A 114 3.82 -13.77 2.18
N ARG A 115 3.94 -13.30 0.94
CA ARG A 115 3.98 -11.85 0.66
C ARG A 115 2.58 -11.40 0.30
N VAL A 116 2.01 -10.53 1.14
CA VAL A 116 0.76 -9.85 0.79
C VAL A 116 1.08 -8.74 -0.20
N SER A 117 0.42 -8.76 -1.36
CA SER A 117 0.35 -7.57 -2.20
C SER A 117 -0.43 -6.52 -1.40
N ARG A 118 0.26 -5.50 -0.90
CA ARG A 118 -0.43 -4.35 -0.33
C ARG A 118 -1.18 -3.70 -1.48
N GLY A 119 -2.48 -3.94 -1.58
CA GLY A 119 -3.37 -3.08 -2.35
C GLY A 119 -3.13 -1.64 -1.91
N SER A 120 -3.00 -0.72 -2.87
CA SER A 120 -2.76 0.69 -2.58
C SER A 120 -3.86 1.17 -1.63
N LYS A 121 -3.50 1.65 -0.43
CA LYS A 121 -4.48 2.22 0.52
C LYS A 121 -5.19 3.37 -0.21
N ASN A 122 -6.50 3.22 -0.37
CA ASN A 122 -7.43 4.02 -1.17
C ASN A 122 -7.37 3.69 -2.68
N PHE A 123 -8.49 3.23 -3.25
CA PHE A 123 -8.78 3.35 -4.69
C PHE A 123 -9.01 4.84 -4.99
N LEU A 124 -7.97 5.66 -4.82
CA LEU A 124 -7.98 7.00 -5.36
C LEU A 124 -7.86 6.86 -6.87
N VAL A 125 -8.99 6.94 -7.56
CA VAL A 125 -9.01 7.01 -9.02
C VAL A 125 -8.42 8.36 -9.40
N LEU A 126 -7.37 8.31 -10.22
CA LEU A 126 -6.85 9.52 -10.84
C LEU A 126 -7.84 9.93 -11.92
N GLN A 127 -8.48 11.09 -11.77
CA GLN A 127 -9.39 11.65 -12.75
C GLN A 127 -8.81 12.92 -13.35
N ILE A 128 -8.93 13.04 -14.67
CA ILE A 128 -8.48 14.17 -15.48
C ILE A 128 -9.69 14.68 -16.25
N THR A 129 -10.08 15.93 -16.04
CA THR A 129 -11.17 16.58 -16.78
C THR A 129 -10.58 17.63 -17.72
N PHE A 130 -10.91 17.54 -19.00
CA PHE A 130 -10.50 18.51 -20.02
C PHE A 130 -11.53 19.65 -20.11
N PRO A 131 -11.14 20.83 -20.63
CA PRO A 131 -12.05 21.96 -20.79
C PRO A 131 -13.27 21.69 -21.69
N ASP A 132 -13.16 20.70 -22.58
CA ASP A 132 -14.26 20.25 -23.44
C ASP A 132 -15.27 19.35 -22.70
N GLY A 133 -15.09 19.14 -21.40
CA GLY A 133 -15.92 18.29 -20.56
C GLY A 133 -15.54 16.80 -20.60
N THR A 134 -14.55 16.40 -21.40
CA THR A 134 -14.10 14.99 -21.42
C THR A 134 -13.44 14.63 -20.11
N VAL A 135 -13.87 13.51 -19.52
CA VAL A 135 -13.31 12.96 -18.29
C VAL A 135 -12.56 11.67 -18.61
N ILE A 136 -11.32 11.57 -18.12
CA ILE A 136 -10.48 10.36 -18.18
C ILE A 136 -10.16 9.98 -16.73
N GLY A 137 -10.61 8.82 -16.28
CA GLY A 137 -10.27 8.32 -14.95
C GLY A 137 -10.71 6.88 -14.77
N GLU A 138 -9.74 5.98 -14.72
CA GLU A 138 -9.95 4.55 -14.50
C GLU A 138 -9.28 4.11 -13.19
N GLU A 139 -9.66 2.93 -12.69
CA GLU A 139 -9.00 2.29 -11.53
C GLU A 139 -7.47 2.12 -11.74
N ASN A 140 -7.00 2.14 -12.99
CA ASN A 140 -5.59 2.05 -13.34
C ASN A 140 -5.01 3.42 -13.72
N THR A 141 -4.13 3.93 -12.85
CA THR A 141 -3.42 5.20 -13.05
C THR A 141 -2.46 5.21 -14.25
N THR A 142 -1.97 4.06 -14.70
CA THR A 142 -1.15 3.94 -15.92
C THR A 142 -2.00 4.15 -17.15
N GLU A 143 -3.17 3.52 -17.20
CA GLU A 143 -4.09 3.64 -18.33
C GLU A 143 -4.61 5.07 -18.44
N THR A 144 -5.03 5.67 -17.32
CA THR A 144 -5.42 7.09 -17.25
C THR A 144 -4.32 8.02 -17.78
N PHE A 145 -3.06 7.75 -17.41
CA PHE A 145 -1.92 8.54 -17.90
C PHE A 145 -1.72 8.39 -19.42
N MET A 146 -1.82 7.17 -19.94
CA MET A 146 -1.71 6.89 -21.38
C MET A 146 -2.83 7.55 -22.19
N GLN A 147 -4.08 7.39 -21.76
CA GLN A 147 -5.24 8.00 -22.41
C GLN A 147 -5.15 9.52 -22.45
N CYS A 148 -4.66 10.13 -21.37
CA CYS A 148 -4.40 11.56 -21.36
C CYS A 148 -3.33 11.97 -22.40
N VAL A 149 -2.21 11.22 -22.50
CA VAL A 149 -1.19 11.46 -23.53
C VAL A 149 -1.76 11.32 -24.94
N TRP A 150 -2.62 10.32 -25.18
CA TRP A 150 -3.33 10.18 -26.45
C TRP A 150 -4.24 11.36 -26.75
N LYS A 151 -5.07 11.79 -25.79
CA LYS A 151 -5.99 12.92 -25.96
C LYS A 151 -5.29 14.26 -26.17
N ILE A 152 -4.17 14.50 -25.47
CA ILE A 152 -3.33 15.68 -25.72
C ILE A 152 -2.73 15.63 -27.13
N GLY A 153 -2.30 14.43 -27.55
CA GLY A 153 -1.66 14.17 -28.82
C GLY A 153 -0.18 13.86 -28.63
N ILE A 154 0.23 12.67 -29.09
CA ILE A 154 1.57 12.10 -28.87
C ILE A 154 2.68 13.06 -29.33
N GLU A 155 2.54 13.65 -30.51
CA GLU A 155 3.56 14.57 -31.04
C GLU A 155 3.65 15.87 -30.26
N LYS A 156 2.52 16.41 -29.77
CA LYS A 156 2.54 17.60 -28.91
C LYS A 156 3.30 17.32 -27.62
N VAL A 157 3.05 16.16 -27.00
CA VAL A 157 3.78 15.73 -25.80
C VAL A 157 5.27 15.50 -26.10
N ARG A 158 5.59 14.89 -27.25
CA ARG A 158 6.98 14.64 -27.65
C ARG A 158 7.76 15.94 -27.83
N GLN A 159 7.16 16.96 -28.44
CA GLN A 159 7.77 18.27 -28.67
C GLN A 159 8.14 19.02 -27.38
N LEU A 160 7.52 18.68 -26.24
CA LEU A 160 7.89 19.24 -24.94
C LEU A 160 9.26 18.76 -24.44
N ASN A 161 9.85 17.72 -25.04
CA ASN A 161 11.14 17.15 -24.65
C ASN A 161 11.25 16.85 -23.14
N LEU A 162 10.13 16.43 -22.52
CA LEU A 162 10.09 16.15 -21.09
C LEU A 162 10.98 14.95 -20.74
N LEU A 163 11.66 15.06 -19.59
CA LEU A 163 12.50 14.00 -19.03
C LEU A 163 11.91 13.48 -17.72
N HIS A 164 12.03 12.18 -17.49
CA HIS A 164 11.76 11.56 -16.20
C HIS A 164 12.97 10.72 -15.78
N GLY A 165 13.62 11.09 -14.67
CA GLY A 165 14.87 10.44 -14.24
C GLY A 165 15.99 10.53 -15.28
N GLY A 166 16.08 11.66 -16.00
CA GLY A 166 17.05 11.89 -17.08
C GLY A 166 16.72 11.17 -18.40
N LYS A 167 15.60 10.45 -18.49
CA LYS A 167 15.20 9.70 -19.68
C LYS A 167 14.09 10.42 -20.45
N PRO A 168 14.14 10.48 -21.78
CA PRO A 168 13.08 11.07 -22.59
C PRO A 168 11.73 10.39 -22.35
N LEU A 169 10.67 11.19 -22.28
CA LEU A 169 9.33 10.69 -22.01
C LEU A 169 8.77 9.88 -23.19
N ILE A 170 9.04 10.28 -24.43
CA ILE A 170 8.64 9.55 -25.64
C ILE A 170 9.88 9.27 -26.49
N THR A 171 10.09 8.00 -26.86
CA THR A 171 11.18 7.55 -27.72
C THR A 171 10.66 6.84 -28.97
N HIS A 172 11.48 6.75 -30.03
CA HIS A 172 11.10 6.11 -31.29
C HIS A 172 11.06 4.57 -31.20
N ASN A 173 12.02 4.01 -30.47
CA ASN A 173 12.12 2.58 -30.18
C ASN A 173 12.05 2.35 -28.67
N LYS A 174 11.76 1.11 -28.26
CA LYS A 174 11.84 0.73 -26.85
C LYS A 174 13.29 0.81 -26.38
N GLN A 175 13.52 1.59 -25.34
CA GLN A 175 14.82 1.77 -24.70
C GLN A 175 14.81 1.30 -23.23
N TYR A 176 13.65 1.29 -22.58
CA TYR A 176 13.52 0.96 -21.16
C TYR A 176 12.39 -0.05 -20.88
N ASN A 177 12.53 -0.82 -19.80
CA ASN A 177 11.54 -1.85 -19.43
C ASN A 177 10.16 -1.27 -19.07
N ASN A 178 10.13 -0.05 -18.52
CA ASN A 178 8.90 0.64 -18.13
C ASN A 178 8.30 1.51 -19.25
N GLN A 179 8.61 1.20 -20.51
CA GLN A 179 7.98 1.84 -21.66
C GLN A 179 6.87 0.98 -22.24
N ILE A 180 5.79 1.66 -22.62
CA ILE A 180 4.63 1.08 -23.30
C ILE A 180 4.56 1.67 -24.70
N GLN A 181 4.31 0.83 -25.70
CA GLN A 181 4.13 1.30 -27.06
C GLN A 181 2.78 2.02 -27.17
N ILE A 182 2.80 3.25 -27.68
CA ILE A 182 1.60 4.11 -27.78
C ILE A 182 1.21 4.44 -29.23
N ASP A 183 2.09 4.14 -30.20
CA ASP A 183 1.86 4.21 -31.64
C ASP A 183 2.98 3.46 -32.40
N SER A 184 2.89 3.40 -33.72
CA SER A 184 3.95 2.95 -34.63
C SER A 184 5.24 3.75 -34.37
N ASN A 185 6.28 3.04 -33.95
CA ASN A 185 7.58 3.60 -33.58
C ASN A 185 7.49 4.74 -32.54
N LYS A 186 6.60 4.60 -31.53
CA LYS A 186 6.55 5.53 -30.39
C LYS A 186 6.31 4.77 -29.09
N TRP A 187 7.18 5.05 -28.12
CA TRP A 187 7.22 4.38 -26.82
C TRP A 187 7.17 5.42 -25.71
N LEU A 188 6.14 5.35 -24.88
CA LEU A 188 5.93 6.23 -23.73
C LEU A 188 6.60 5.62 -22.50
N LEU A 189 7.47 6.38 -21.85
CA LEU A 189 7.97 6.05 -20.52
C LEU A 189 6.86 6.29 -19.50
N VAL A 190 6.47 5.22 -18.80
CA VAL A 190 5.48 5.31 -17.72
C VAL A 190 6.19 5.24 -16.37
N PRO A 191 6.13 6.31 -15.55
CA PRO A 191 6.63 6.27 -14.18
C PRO A 191 5.90 5.22 -13.35
N SER A 192 6.62 4.47 -12.52
CA SER A 192 6.00 3.46 -11.63
C SER A 192 5.10 4.12 -10.59
N ALA A 193 5.54 5.22 -9.98
CA ALA A 193 4.80 5.95 -8.95
C ALA A 193 3.71 6.86 -9.55
N THR A 194 2.49 6.78 -9.03
CA THR A 194 1.36 7.64 -9.43
C THR A 194 1.64 9.12 -9.24
N LYS A 195 2.36 9.49 -8.17
CA LYS A 195 2.77 10.88 -7.92
C LYS A 195 3.58 11.46 -9.07
N ASP A 196 4.43 10.66 -9.72
CA ASP A 196 5.27 11.13 -10.82
C ASP A 196 4.51 11.21 -12.14
N LYS A 197 3.52 10.32 -12.37
CA LYS A 197 2.55 10.47 -13.46
C LYS A 197 1.82 11.82 -13.35
N VAL A 198 1.30 12.13 -12.16
CA VAL A 198 0.60 13.40 -11.90
C VAL A 198 1.50 14.62 -12.10
N LYS A 199 2.76 14.57 -11.66
CA LYS A 199 3.72 15.66 -11.91
C LYS A 199 3.88 15.92 -13.41
N LEU A 200 4.10 14.88 -14.20
CA LEU A 200 4.25 15.01 -15.65
C LEU A 200 2.99 15.58 -16.30
N LEU A 201 1.80 15.10 -15.91
CA LEU A 201 0.54 15.65 -16.41
C LEU A 201 0.37 17.13 -16.06
N LYS A 202 0.72 17.55 -14.84
CA LYS A 202 0.70 18.97 -14.46
C LYS A 202 1.68 19.81 -15.28
N VAL A 203 2.88 19.29 -15.55
CA VAL A 203 3.85 19.98 -16.42
C VAL A 203 3.30 20.13 -17.84
N MET A 204 2.73 19.06 -18.42
CA MET A 204 2.08 19.13 -19.74
C MET A 204 0.92 20.14 -19.74
N ASN A 205 0.09 20.11 -18.71
CA ASN A 205 -1.05 21.02 -18.55
C ASN A 205 -0.62 22.50 -18.60
N ILE A 206 0.46 22.82 -17.89
CA ILE A 206 1.03 24.17 -17.82
C ILE A 206 1.67 24.54 -19.16
N MET A 207 2.59 23.72 -19.68
CA MET A 207 3.37 24.04 -20.88
C MET A 207 2.52 24.15 -22.15
N LEU A 208 1.42 23.40 -22.22
CA LEU A 208 0.49 23.40 -23.36
C LEU A 208 -0.76 24.23 -23.11
N HIS A 209 -0.87 24.93 -21.97
CA HIS A 209 -2.02 25.76 -21.58
C HIS A 209 -3.37 25.03 -21.74
N LEU A 210 -3.44 23.77 -21.27
CA LEU A 210 -4.57 22.88 -21.54
C LEU A 210 -5.75 23.05 -20.58
N ASN A 211 -5.56 23.77 -19.46
CA ASN A 211 -6.57 24.01 -18.44
C ASN A 211 -7.31 22.74 -17.96
N MET A 212 -6.59 21.62 -17.86
CA MET A 212 -7.12 20.36 -17.34
C MET A 212 -7.22 20.40 -15.81
N ASP A 213 -8.29 19.82 -15.26
CA ASP A 213 -8.40 19.52 -13.83
C ASP A 213 -7.88 18.11 -13.55
N ILE A 214 -6.92 17.99 -12.63
CA ILE A 214 -6.28 16.71 -12.28
C ILE A 214 -6.50 16.44 -10.79
N LEU A 215 -7.38 15.49 -10.49
CA LEU A 215 -7.86 15.21 -9.15
C LEU A 215 -7.70 13.72 -8.79
N PHE A 216 -7.65 13.44 -7.50
CA PHE A 216 -7.87 12.10 -6.99
C PHE A 216 -9.26 12.05 -6.38
N ILE A 217 -10.09 11.14 -6.88
CA ILE A 217 -11.44 10.90 -6.33
C ILE A 217 -11.44 9.58 -5.56
N SER A 218 -12.16 9.57 -4.44
CA SER A 218 -12.34 8.42 -3.54
C SER A 218 -13.64 7.69 -3.81
#